data_AF-A0A1B7NVD4-F1
#
_entry.id   AF-A0A1B7NVD4-F1
#
_cell.length_a   1.000
_cell.length_b   1.000
_cell.length_c   1.000
_cell.angle_alpha   90.00
_cell.angle_beta   90.00
_cell.angle_gamma   90.00
#
_symmetry.space_group_name_H-M   'P 1'
#
loop_
_entity.id
_entity.type
_entity.pdbx_description
1 polymer ?
#
loop_
_entity_poly.entity_id
_entity_poly.type
_entity_poly.pdbx_seq_one_letter_code
_entity_poly.pdbx_strand_id
1 'polypeptide(L)'
;MYFDEPWVVDGGGTVDEAAYLFGLMERSCRVQLLTEAAAANGCKKVLISDEEAAYNFKVESDPESLYCEFQPDYEYEDMLCNGAFKN
;
A
#
# COMPACT_ATOMS: atom_id res chain seq x y z
N MET A 1 1.89 -1.95 -13.36
CA MET A 1 2.31 -1.89 -11.95
C MET A 1 3.26 -3.05 -11.74
N TYR A 2 4.53 -2.75 -11.57
CA TYR A 2 5.60 -3.72 -11.35
C TYR A 2 5.64 -4.02 -9.84
N PHE A 3 5.20 -5.21 -9.43
CA PHE A 3 5.17 -5.64 -8.02
C PHE A 3 6.28 -6.66 -7.69
N ASP A 4 7.30 -6.78 -8.54
CA ASP A 4 8.36 -7.81 -8.43
C ASP A 4 9.63 -7.33 -7.70
N GLU A 5 9.62 -6.13 -7.11
CA GLU A 5 10.78 -5.61 -6.39
C GLU A 5 10.70 -5.96 -4.87
N PRO A 6 11.73 -6.57 -4.28
CA PRO A 6 11.71 -7.16 -2.93
C PRO A 6 11.53 -6.15 -1.77
N TRP A 7 11.52 -4.85 -2.03
CA TRP A 7 11.47 -3.79 -1.01
C TRP A 7 10.09 -3.59 -0.39
N VAL A 8 9.01 -4.17 -0.94
CA VAL A 8 7.65 -3.96 -0.42
C VAL A 8 7.44 -4.60 0.96
N VAL A 9 8.18 -5.65 1.31
CA VAL A 9 8.02 -6.36 2.60
C VAL A 9 9.12 -6.01 3.61
N ASP A 10 10.35 -5.75 3.15
CA ASP A 10 11.51 -5.44 4.02
C ASP A 10 11.86 -3.93 4.09
N GLY A 11 11.12 -3.06 3.39
CA GLY A 11 11.53 -1.67 3.12
C GLY A 11 11.16 -0.61 4.16
N GLY A 12 10.39 -0.95 5.20
CA GLY A 12 10.02 -0.01 6.26
C GLY A 12 11.10 0.12 7.32
N GLY A 13 11.54 1.34 7.62
CA GLY A 13 12.45 1.65 8.74
C GLY A 13 11.80 1.43 10.12
N THR A 14 10.47 1.32 10.16
CA THR A 14 9.65 1.06 11.35
C THR A 14 8.59 -0.02 11.08
N VAL A 15 8.00 -0.57 12.14
CA VAL A 15 6.92 -1.56 12.05
C VAL A 15 5.69 -0.96 11.38
N ASP A 16 5.39 0.31 11.65
CA ASP A 16 4.28 1.06 11.09
C ASP A 16 4.39 1.20 9.57
N GLU A 17 5.59 1.56 9.07
CA GLU A 17 5.86 1.65 7.63
C GLU A 17 5.67 0.29 6.94
N ALA A 18 6.19 -0.78 7.54
CA ALA A 18 6.03 -2.14 7.01
C ALA A 18 4.57 -2.59 7.02
N ALA A 19 3.81 -2.26 8.07
CA ALA A 19 2.38 -2.57 8.16
C ALA A 19 1.57 -1.86 7.07
N TYR A 20 1.86 -0.58 6.81
CA TYR A 20 1.22 0.15 5.73
C TYR A 20 1.57 -0.43 4.35
N LEU A 21 2.86 -0.70 4.07
CA LEU A 21 3.28 -1.29 2.81
C LEU A 21 2.65 -2.67 2.56
N PHE A 22 2.53 -3.49 3.61
CA PHE A 22 1.86 -4.78 3.53
C PHE A 22 0.36 -4.64 3.19
N GLY A 23 -0.35 -3.75 3.88
CA GLY A 23 -1.76 -3.47 3.60
C GLY A 23 -1.97 -2.83 2.21
N LEU A 24 -1.04 -1.98 1.76
CA LEU A 24 -1.04 -1.41 0.42
C LEU A 24 -0.85 -2.49 -0.64
N MET A 25 0.06 -3.43 -0.44
CA MET A 25 0.27 -4.58 -1.32
C MET A 25 -0.98 -5.45 -1.42
N GLU A 26 -1.59 -5.83 -0.30
CA GLU A 26 -2.81 -6.65 -0.29
C GLU A 26 -3.95 -5.97 -1.09
N ARG A 27 -4.19 -4.68 -0.81
CA ARG A 27 -5.18 -3.88 -1.54
C ARG A 27 -4.87 -3.80 -3.03
N SER A 28 -3.60 -3.64 -3.39
CA SER A 28 -3.14 -3.59 -4.78
C SER A 28 -3.36 -4.92 -5.51
N CYS A 29 -3.05 -6.05 -4.88
CA CYS A 29 -3.35 -7.38 -5.43
C CYS A 29 -4.85 -7.55 -5.71
N ARG A 30 -5.71 -7.10 -4.78
CA ARG A 30 -7.17 -7.13 -4.98
C ARG A 30 -7.60 -6.26 -6.16
N VAL A 31 -7.08 -5.04 -6.27
CA VAL A 31 -7.37 -4.13 -7.40
C VAL A 31 -6.92 -4.75 -8.72
N GLN A 32 -5.74 -5.37 -8.77
CA GLN A 32 -5.22 -6.03 -9.96
C GLN A 32 -6.16 -7.16 -10.43
N LEU A 33 -6.59 -8.04 -9.51
CA LEU A 33 -7.54 -9.11 -9.82
C LEU A 33 -8.88 -8.59 -10.34
N LEU A 34 -9.43 -7.55 -9.72
CA LEU A 34 -10.68 -6.92 -10.16
C LEU A 34 -10.53 -6.27 -11.55
N THR A 35 -9.39 -5.61 -11.79
CA THR A 35 -9.07 -4.97 -13.06
C THR A 35 -8.93 -6.01 -14.18
N GLU A 36 -8.30 -7.16 -13.89
CA GLU A 36 -8.20 -8.26 -14.84
C GLU A 36 -9.55 -8.91 -15.14
N ALA A 37 -10.39 -9.09 -14.13
CA ALA A 37 -11.75 -9.57 -14.32
C ALA A 37 -12.59 -8.61 -15.18
N ALA A 38 -12.52 -7.29 -14.93
CA ALA A 38 -13.19 -6.29 -15.75
C ALA A 38 -12.65 -6.29 -17.19
N ALA A 39 -11.34 -6.44 -17.36
CA ALA A 39 -10.71 -6.50 -18.68
C ALA A 39 -11.15 -7.72 -19.49
N ALA A 40 -11.26 -8.89 -18.85
CA ALA A 40 -11.80 -10.10 -19.47
C ALA A 40 -13.26 -9.92 -19.92
N ASN A 41 -14.01 -8.99 -19.29
CA ASN A 41 -15.38 -8.63 -19.64
C ASN A 41 -15.49 -7.43 -20.61
N GLY A 42 -14.38 -7.03 -21.24
CA GLY A 42 -14.37 -6.03 -22.32
C GLY A 42 -14.05 -4.60 -21.87
N CYS A 43 -13.73 -4.35 -20.60
CA CYS A 43 -13.20 -3.06 -20.17
C CYS A 43 -11.74 -2.88 -20.63
N LYS A 44 -11.38 -1.68 -21.12
CA LYS A 44 -10.00 -1.40 -21.48
C LYS A 44 -9.18 -1.07 -20.24
N LYS A 45 -8.11 -1.84 -19.98
CA LYS A 45 -7.11 -1.50 -18.95
C LYS A 45 -6.33 -0.26 -19.35
N VAL A 46 -6.11 0.63 -18.38
CA VAL A 46 -5.23 1.79 -18.52
C VAL A 46 -4.05 1.56 -17.57
N LEU A 47 -2.85 1.58 -18.12
CA LEU A 47 -1.62 1.48 -17.33
C LEU A 47 -1.07 2.90 -17.13
N ILE A 48 -0.63 3.16 -15.90
CA ILE A 48 0.14 4.36 -15.55
C ILE A 48 1.48 4.29 -16.29
N SER A 49 1.97 5.42 -16.79
CA SER A 49 3.28 5.47 -17.42
C SER A 49 4.41 5.25 -16.40
N ASP A 50 5.56 4.76 -16.86
CA ASP A 50 6.71 4.54 -15.97
C ASP A 50 7.21 5.86 -15.35
N GLU A 51 7.08 6.98 -16.08
CA GLU A 51 7.42 8.32 -15.58
C GLU A 51 6.53 8.76 -14.42
N GLU A 52 5.21 8.66 -14.59
CA GLU A 52 4.25 9.01 -13.55
C GLU A 52 4.38 8.08 -12.33
N ALA A 53 4.61 6.78 -12.57
CA ALA A 53 4.84 5.81 -11.51
C ALA A 53 6.11 6.12 -10.71
N ALA A 54 7.21 6.46 -11.38
CA ALA A 54 8.47 6.84 -10.72
C ALA A 54 8.34 8.16 -9.96
N TYR A 55 7.62 9.14 -10.52
CA TYR A 55 7.33 10.39 -9.82
C TYR A 55 6.52 10.15 -8.54
N ASN A 56 5.44 9.37 -8.63
CA ASN A 56 4.61 9.02 -7.47
C ASN A 56 5.45 8.30 -6.41
N PHE A 57 6.25 7.31 -6.81
CA PHE A 57 7.14 6.62 -5.88
C PHE A 57 8.07 7.61 -5.16
N LYS A 58 8.72 8.52 -5.89
CA LYS A 58 9.63 9.50 -5.31
C LYS A 58 8.98 10.42 -4.25
N VAL A 59 7.68 10.71 -4.41
CA VAL A 59 6.95 11.63 -3.52
C VAL A 59 6.30 10.90 -2.35
N GLU A 60 5.82 9.67 -2.56
CA GLU A 60 4.98 8.95 -1.60
C GLU A 60 5.72 7.83 -0.83
N SER A 61 6.93 7.47 -1.25
CA SER A 61 7.69 6.36 -0.65
C SER A 61 8.68 6.80 0.43
N ASP A 62 8.62 8.04 0.91
CA ASP A 62 9.50 8.47 1.99
C ASP A 62 9.03 7.89 3.34
N PRO A 63 9.95 7.58 4.26
CA PRO A 63 9.59 6.94 5.53
C PRO A 63 8.60 7.74 6.39
N GLU A 64 8.65 9.07 6.36
CA GLU A 64 7.75 9.91 7.16
C GLU A 64 6.32 9.84 6.61
N SER A 65 6.17 9.90 5.28
CA SER A 65 4.88 9.67 4.62
C SER A 65 4.34 8.28 4.93
N LEU A 66 5.14 7.23 4.78
CA LEU A 66 4.70 5.86 5.07
C LEU A 66 4.29 5.66 6.54
N TYR A 67 5.01 6.26 7.48
CA TYR A 67 4.62 6.27 8.90
C TYR A 67 3.28 6.98 9.11
N CYS A 68 3.11 8.17 8.52
CA CYS A 68 1.89 8.97 8.63
C CYS A 68 0.68 8.24 8.04
N GLU A 69 0.85 7.57 6.90
CA GLU A 69 -0.21 6.83 6.22
C GLU A 69 -0.74 5.64 7.04
N PHE A 70 0.07 5.08 7.95
CA PHE A 70 -0.39 4.02 8.85
C PHE A 70 -1.17 4.53 10.07
N GLN A 71 -0.95 5.77 10.50
CA GLN A 71 -1.48 6.27 11.77
C GLN A 71 -3.02 6.15 11.90
N PRO A 72 -3.83 6.39 10.85
CA PRO A 72 -5.27 6.20 10.94
C PRO A 72 -5.69 4.77 11.26
N ASP A 73 -5.00 3.77 10.69
CA ASP A 73 -5.27 2.35 10.96
C ASP A 73 -4.88 1.99 12.40
N TYR A 74 -3.74 2.51 12.88
CA TYR A 74 -3.31 2.35 14.27
C TYR A 74 -4.32 2.97 15.26
N GLU A 75 -4.76 4.20 15.01
CA GLU A 75 -5.75 4.89 15.84
C GLU A 75 -7.09 4.16 15.86
N TYR A 76 -7.53 3.66 14.70
CA TYR A 76 -8.77 2.88 14.60
C TYR A 76 -8.70 1.60 15.43
N GLU A 77 -7.61 0.85 15.33
CA GLU A 77 -7.41 -0.35 16.15
C GLU A 77 -7.32 -0.01 17.65
N ASP A 78 -6.65 1.08 18.02
CA ASP A 78 -6.58 1.54 19.41
C ASP A 78 -7.97 1.82 19.99
N MET A 79 -8.82 2.48 19.20
CA MET A 79 -10.21 2.78 19.57
C MET A 79 -11.04 1.50 19.71
N LEU A 80 -10.91 0.55 18.78
CA LEU A 80 -11.69 -0.68 18.81
C LEU A 80 -11.27 -1.63 19.93
N CYS A 81 -9.97 -1.75 20.18
CA CYS A 81 -9.44 -2.65 21.20
C CYS A 81 -9.29 -1.99 22.58
N ASN A 82 -9.59 -0.69 22.68
CA ASN A 82 -9.42 0.12 23.90
C ASN A 82 -7.99 0.01 24.46
N GLY A 83 -6.98 0.13 23.59
CA GLY A 83 -5.56 0.06 23.93
C GLY A 83 -5.04 -1.30 24.40
N ALA A 84 -5.73 -2.40 24.10
CA ALA A 84 -5.34 -3.73 24.54
C ALA A 84 -3.93 -4.16 24.09
N PHE A 85 -3.42 -3.64 22.96
CA PHE A 85 -2.08 -3.98 22.44
C PHE A 85 -0.94 -3.12 23.01
N LYS A 86 -1.24 -2.12 23.85
CA LYS A 86 -0.25 -1.19 24.42
C LYS A 86 0.44 -1.70 25.69
N ASN A 87 0.09 -2.89 26.18
CA ASN A 87 0.57 -3.46 27.45
C ASN A 87 1.15 -4.87 27.30
#